data_AF-A0A9W4T878-F1
#
_entry.id   AF-A0A9W4T878-F1
#
_cell.length_a   1.000
_cell.length_b   1.000
_cell.length_c   1.000
_cell.angle_alpha   90.00
_cell.angle_beta   90.00
_cell.angle_gamma   90.00
#
_symmetry.space_group_name_H-M   'P 1'
#
loop_
_entity.id
_entity.type
_entity.pdbx_description
1 polymer ?
#
loop_
_entity_poly.entity_id
_entity_poly.type
_entity_poly.pdbx_seq_one_letter_code
_entity_poly.pdbx_strand_id
1 'polypeptide(L)'
;MYIMTFNQAYSELLAELSPSIKNEAWVHLTSRKRNPISKKEASEINPIIESFLKHEAIRYQKRLMRQKRTQSWPECSTLLLFKEVSTIYVADNGTQTDDNT
;
A
#
# COMPACT_ATOMS: atom_id res chain seq x y z
N MET A 1 7.76 -21.72 -4.62
CA MET A 1 7.35 -21.01 -3.38
C MET A 1 8.48 -21.17 -2.37
N TYR A 2 9.27 -20.12 -2.14
CA TYR A 2 10.35 -20.18 -1.15
C TYR A 2 9.72 -20.11 0.23
N ILE A 3 9.82 -21.17 1.04
CA ILE A 3 9.24 -21.16 2.40
C ILE A 3 10.17 -20.30 3.27
N MET A 4 9.75 -19.07 3.55
CA MET A 4 10.45 -18.13 4.43
C MET A 4 10.13 -18.49 5.87
N THR A 5 11.00 -19.29 6.46
CA THR A 5 10.82 -19.90 7.78
C THR A 5 11.46 -19.04 8.85
N PHE A 6 10.68 -18.13 9.42
CA PHE A 6 10.97 -17.59 10.74
C PHE A 6 10.82 -18.70 11.79
N ASN A 7 11.52 -18.57 12.91
CA ASN A 7 11.40 -19.51 14.01
C ASN A 7 9.97 -19.55 14.58
N GLN A 8 9.53 -20.73 15.02
CA GLN A 8 8.23 -20.94 15.66
C GLN A 8 8.03 -20.09 16.92
N ALA A 9 9.12 -19.71 17.61
CA ALA A 9 9.08 -18.79 18.75
C ALA A 9 8.43 -17.44 18.43
N TYR A 10 8.42 -17.03 17.16
CA TYR A 10 7.79 -15.79 16.70
C TYR A 10 6.36 -15.96 16.21
N SER A 11 5.77 -17.16 16.35
CA SER A 11 4.45 -17.49 15.82
C SER A 11 3.36 -16.50 16.23
N GLU A 12 3.35 -16.04 17.47
CA GLU A 12 2.40 -15.02 17.97
C GLU A 12 2.55 -13.68 17.23
N LEU A 13 3.78 -13.16 17.12
CA LEU A 13 4.07 -11.92 16.39
C LEU A 13 3.73 -12.04 14.90
N LEU A 14 3.99 -13.21 14.32
CA LEU A 14 3.69 -13.47 12.93
C LEU A 14 2.17 -13.61 12.73
N ALA A 15 1.40 -14.14 13.68
CA ALA A 15 -0.05 -14.23 13.54
C ALA A 15 -0.71 -12.84 13.36
N GLU A 16 -0.14 -11.80 13.96
CA GLU A 16 -0.62 -10.42 13.84
C GLU A 16 -0.29 -9.74 12.50
N LEU A 17 0.69 -10.28 11.76
CA LEU A 17 1.20 -9.69 10.53
C LEU A 17 0.55 -10.28 9.28
N SER A 18 0.27 -9.42 8.30
CA SER A 18 -0.17 -9.87 6.98
C SER A 18 0.97 -10.58 6.21
N PRO A 19 0.65 -11.48 5.27
CA PRO A 19 1.66 -12.23 4.51
C PRO A 19 2.66 -11.33 3.76
N SER A 20 2.20 -10.19 3.22
CA SER A 20 3.06 -9.23 2.52
C SER A 20 4.12 -8.63 3.44
N ILE A 21 3.76 -8.31 4.69
CA ILE A 21 4.69 -7.69 5.65
C ILE A 21 5.71 -8.70 6.14
N LYS A 22 5.31 -9.97 6.34
CA LYS A 22 6.27 -11.03 6.66
C LYS A 22 7.31 -11.18 5.55
N ASN A 23 6.86 -11.15 4.30
CA ASN A 23 7.74 -11.25 3.15
C ASN A 23 8.72 -10.06 3.08
N GLU A 24 8.19 -8.84 3.22
CA GLU A 24 8.98 -7.63 3.27
C GLU A 24 10.00 -7.65 4.41
N ALA A 25 9.57 -8.02 5.62
CA ALA A 25 10.43 -8.11 6.80
C ALA A 25 11.59 -9.09 6.59
N TRP A 26 11.33 -10.27 6.04
CA TRP A 26 12.37 -11.24 5.72
C TRP A 26 13.37 -10.70 4.69
N VAL A 27 12.87 -10.08 3.61
CA VAL A 27 13.73 -9.43 2.61
C VAL A 27 14.57 -8.36 3.30
N HIS A 28 13.97 -7.52 4.13
CA HIS A 28 14.67 -6.46 4.85
C HIS A 28 15.79 -6.99 5.77
N LEU A 29 15.53 -8.08 6.49
CA LEU A 29 16.53 -8.69 7.38
C LEU A 29 17.68 -9.33 6.60
N THR A 30 17.38 -9.98 5.47
CA THR A 30 18.36 -10.75 4.69
C THR A 30 19.10 -9.96 3.62
N SER A 31 18.54 -8.83 3.16
CA SER A 31 19.14 -7.95 2.14
C SER A 31 19.70 -6.64 2.71
N ARG A 32 19.70 -6.49 4.04
CA ARG A 32 20.22 -5.29 4.73
C ARG A 32 21.65 -4.97 4.29
N LYS A 33 21.88 -3.70 3.91
CA LYS A 33 23.20 -3.21 3.46
C LYS A 33 24.29 -3.30 4.53
N ARG A 34 23.91 -3.23 5.80
CA ARG A 34 24.82 -3.37 6.95
C ARG A 34 24.29 -4.48 7.86
N ASN A 35 25.15 -5.44 8.19
CA ASN A 35 24.83 -6.60 9.02
C ASN A 35 23.57 -7.35 8.54
N PRO A 36 23.56 -7.87 7.30
CA PRO A 36 22.49 -8.74 6.85
C PRO A 36 22.44 -9.98 7.75
N ILE A 37 21.24 -10.33 8.21
CA ILE A 37 21.02 -11.57 8.94
C ILE A 37 20.97 -12.70 7.91
N SER A 38 21.78 -13.73 8.11
CA SER A 38 21.74 -14.90 7.24
C SER A 38 20.39 -15.61 7.35
N LYS A 39 19.99 -16.35 6.31
CA LYS A 39 18.72 -17.12 6.37
C LYS A 39 18.67 -18.09 7.55
N LYS A 40 19.83 -18.62 7.95
CA LYS A 40 19.97 -19.52 9.10
C LYS A 40 19.70 -18.78 10.41
N GLU A 41 20.37 -17.66 10.64
CA GLU A 41 20.11 -16.82 11.82
C GLU A 41 18.66 -16.31 11.84
N ALA A 42 18.09 -16.03 10.66
CA ALA A 42 16.70 -15.61 10.52
C ALA A 42 15.69 -16.69 10.95
N SER A 43 16.07 -17.96 10.78
CA SER A 43 15.31 -19.13 11.22
C SER A 43 15.59 -19.54 12.67
N GLU A 44 16.62 -18.96 13.30
CA GLU A 44 16.99 -19.19 14.70
C GLU A 44 16.33 -18.16 15.62
N ILE A 45 16.40 -18.42 16.93
CA ILE A 45 15.92 -17.49 17.95
C ILE A 45 17.00 -16.43 18.18
N ASN A 46 16.77 -15.23 17.67
CA ASN A 46 17.63 -14.07 17.82
C ASN A 46 16.82 -12.86 18.36
N PRO A 47 17.22 -12.24 19.49
CA PRO A 47 16.49 -11.11 20.07
C PRO A 47 16.42 -9.89 19.15
N ILE A 48 17.38 -9.74 18.22
CA ILE A 48 17.37 -8.66 17.22
C ILE A 48 16.19 -8.84 16.26
N ILE A 49 15.93 -10.07 15.84
CA ILE A 49 14.79 -10.40 14.96
C ILE A 49 13.48 -10.18 15.71
N GLU A 50 13.40 -10.63 16.96
CA GLU A 50 12.21 -10.45 17.78
C GLU A 50 11.84 -8.97 17.96
N SER A 51 12.83 -8.14 18.31
CA SER A 51 12.67 -6.69 18.44
C SER A 51 12.21 -6.05 17.12
N PHE A 52 12.79 -6.49 16.01
CA PHE A 52 12.40 -6.02 14.68
C PHE A 52 10.94 -6.40 14.34
N LEU A 53 10.54 -7.64 14.57
CA LEU A 53 9.17 -8.11 14.32
C LEU A 53 8.15 -7.39 15.20
N LYS A 54 8.47 -7.14 16.48
CA LYS A 54 7.63 -6.32 17.38
C LYS A 54 7.44 -4.91 16.82
N HIS A 55 8.50 -4.28 16.32
CA HIS A 55 8.41 -2.95 15.72
C HIS A 55 7.51 -2.95 14.49
N GLU A 56 7.65 -3.93 13.59
CA GLU A 56 6.82 -4.05 12.39
C GLU A 56 5.35 -4.34 12.72
N ALA A 57 5.07 -5.18 13.72
CA ALA A 57 3.69 -5.41 14.20
C ALA A 57 3.05 -4.10 14.70
N ILE A 58 3.74 -3.36 15.56
CA ILE A 58 3.25 -2.06 16.06
C ILE A 58 3.04 -1.06 14.91
N ARG A 59 3.99 -0.99 13.97
CA ARG A 59 3.91 -0.12 12.79
C ARG A 59 2.71 -0.47 11.93
N TYR A 60 2.47 -1.76 11.70
CA TYR A 60 1.33 -2.26 10.93
C TYR A 60 0.00 -1.91 11.60
N GLN A 61 -0.15 -2.19 12.90
CA GLN A 61 -1.35 -1.85 13.65
C GLN A 61 -1.64 -0.35 13.63
N LYS A 62 -0.62 0.49 13.80
CA LYS A 62 -0.76 1.96 13.66
C LYS A 62 -1.22 2.37 12.26
N ARG A 63 -0.71 1.73 11.21
CA ARG A 63 -1.14 1.97 9.83
C ARG A 63 -2.61 1.56 9.63
N LEU A 64 -3.03 0.40 10.13
CA LEU A 64 -4.42 -0.05 10.08
C LEU A 64 -5.37 0.94 10.79
N MET A 65 -5.01 1.40 11.99
CA MET A 65 -5.83 2.38 12.72
C MET A 65 -5.97 3.70 11.97
N ARG A 66 -4.91 4.15 11.29
CA ARG A 66 -4.98 5.36 10.45
C ARG A 66 -5.90 5.15 9.24
N GLN A 67 -5.79 4.01 8.57
CA GLN A 67 -6.64 3.66 7.43
C GLN A 67 -8.13 3.61 7.82
N LYS A 68 -8.47 3.01 8.96
CA LYS A 68 -9.84 3.00 9.48
C LYS A 68 -10.39 4.41 9.73
N ARG A 69 -9.56 5.35 10.23
CA ARG A 69 -9.94 6.75 10.44
C ARG A 69 -10.12 7.54 9.15
N THR A 70 -9.34 7.23 8.12
CA THR A 70 -9.53 7.85 6.80
C THR A 70 -10.74 7.28 6.06
N GLN A 71 -11.10 6.04 6.35
CA GLN A 71 -12.28 5.37 5.78
C GLN A 71 -13.59 5.79 6.49
N SER A 72 -13.50 6.35 7.70
CA SER A 72 -14.63 6.97 8.41
C SER A 72 -14.85 8.43 8.03
N TRP A 73 -14.17 8.97 7.02
CA TRP A 73 -14.67 10.19 6.38
C TRP A 73 -16.01 9.82 5.73
N PRO A 74 -17.10 10.57 5.99
CA PRO A 74 -18.32 10.35 5.22
C PRO A 74 -17.91 10.55 3.77
N GLU A 75 -18.26 9.58 2.94
CA GLU A 75 -18.02 9.59 1.51
C GLU A 75 -18.37 10.98 0.95
N CYS A 76 -17.38 11.85 0.76
CA CYS A 76 -17.52 12.87 -0.26
C CYS A 76 -17.58 12.05 -1.54
N SER A 77 -18.79 11.91 -2.07
CA SER A 77 -19.11 11.21 -3.30
C SER A 77 -18.38 11.87 -4.47
N THR A 78 -17.06 11.66 -4.58
CA THR A 78 -16.28 12.01 -5.76
C THR A 78 -16.34 10.86 -6.77
N LEU A 79 -17.51 10.22 -6.88
CA LEU A 79 -17.94 9.40 -8.02
C LEU A 79 -18.85 10.21 -8.96
N LEU A 80 -18.71 11.54 -8.96
CA LEU A 80 -19.18 12.45 -10.01
C LEU A 80 -17.97 13.34 -10.30
N LEU A 81 -17.15 13.10 -11.32
CA LEU A 81 -17.42 13.63 -12.65
C LEU A 81 -16.35 13.10 -13.64
N PHE A 82 -16.46 11.82 -14.03
CA PHE A 82 -16.01 11.39 -15.35
C PHE A 82 -17.21 10.83 -16.12
N LYS A 83 -18.38 11.45 -15.96
CA LYS A 83 -19.40 11.38 -17.01
C LYS A 83 -19.01 12.42 -18.04
N GLU A 84 -18.34 11.91 -19.06
CA GLU A 84 -18.47 12.32 -20.46
C GLU A 84 -18.53 13.83 -20.65
N VAL A 85 -17.38 14.43 -20.97
CA VAL A 85 -17.33 15.74 -21.60
C VAL A 85 -18.22 15.67 -22.83
N SER A 86 -19.43 16.21 -22.76
CA SER A 86 -20.25 16.44 -23.95
C SER A 86 -19.46 17.42 -24.80
N THR A 87 -18.78 16.90 -25.81
CA THR A 87 -18.10 17.68 -26.84
C THR A 87 -19.14 18.66 -27.41
N ILE A 88 -19.04 19.93 -27.01
CA ILE A 88 -19.91 20.98 -27.54
C ILE A 88 -19.44 21.18 -28.98
N TYR A 89 -20.18 20.64 -29.94
CA TYR A 89 -19.92 20.92 -31.34
C TYR A 89 -20.34 22.36 -31.60
N VAL A 90 -19.37 23.27 -31.76
CA VAL A 90 -19.63 24.62 -32.24
C VAL A 90 -19.83 24.51 -33.75
N ALA A 91 -21.09 24.56 -34.19
CA ALA A 91 -21.39 24.76 -35.60
C ALA A 91 -21.16 26.23 -35.94
N ASP A 92 -20.19 26.51 -36.81
CA ASP A 92 -19.99 27.80 -37.45
C ASP A 92 -21.10 27.98 -38.49
N ASN A 93 -22.21 28.58 -38.05
CA ASN A 93 -23.29 28.94 -38.93
C ASN A 93 -22.89 30.24 -39.62
N GLY A 94 -22.18 30.13 -40.75
CA GLY A 94 -21.87 31.26 -41.60
C GLY A 94 -23.15 32.00 -42.03
N THR A 95 -23.30 33.24 -41.58
CA THR A 95 -24.32 34.15 -42.11
C THR A 95 -23.64 35.06 -43.13
N GLN A 96 -23.74 34.64 -44.39
CA GLN A 96 -23.67 35.52 -45.55
C GLN A 96 -24.92 36.41 -45.52
N THR A 97 -24.73 37.72 -45.50
CA THR A 97 -25.76 38.69 -45.89
C THR A 97 -25.16 39.53 -47.00
N ASP A 98 -25.47 39.08 -48.20
CA ASP A 98 -25.65 39.85 -49.41
C ASP A 98 -26.79 40.85 -49.22
N ASP A 99 -26.52 42.14 -49.42
CA ASP A 99 -27.55 43.12 -49.74
C ASP A 99 -26.95 44.17 -50.68
N ASN A 100 -27.27 44.01 -51.97
CA ASN A 100 -27.16 45.03 -53.00
C ASN A 100 -28.32 46.03 -52.84
N THR A 101 -28.04 47.33 -52.86
CA THR A 101 -28.64 48.36 -53.75
C THR A 101 -27.94 49.69 -53.51
#